data_AF-A0A6S4QU75-F1
#
_entry.id   AF-A0A6S4QU75-F1
#
_cell.length_a   1.000
_cell.length_b   1.000
_cell.length_c   1.000
_cell.angle_alpha   90.00
_cell.angle_beta   90.00
_cell.angle_gamma   90.00
#
_symmetry.space_group_name_H-M   'P 1'
#
loop_
_entity.id
_entity.type
_entity.pdbx_description
1 polymer ?
#
loop_
_entity_poly.entity_id
_entity_poly.type
_entity_poly.pdbx_seq_one_letter_code
_entity_poly.pdbx_strand_id
1 'polypeptide(L)'
;MESTKLAPRDKPKLGIIGWRGMVGSVLLERMKCEADFNYFQTTFYSSSQAGSAAPAIDDNTGKNAGNLLSNPTIGDAYDYSDLSKLDIILTTQGGSYSEKVLPKLRHMGWQGYWIDAASTFRMHPNTKIVLDPINRADLLTAISQGIKTFAGANCSTATLLLGLAGLFQASLIETLSFMSYQSISGAGAQAMKELIAQHDYISKNQSAHAHHTHSAIEQEKNLTQALHDENFPKTSLSVPLATNILPWIDSDLGTGSSREELKTMDETNKILSIAAHKRIPIDGTCVRVGVLRSHSFGCTIRLRKNLAIAEIEQIIAGAHPWVKLIPNTKEATLRHLTPIACAKTLDIHVGRLRKTRIDAYTINAFVIADQLLWGAAEPLRRMLHLILERYAHEPTLFNNENALIKK
;
A
#
# COMPACT_ATOMS: atom_id res chain seq x y z
N MET A 1 5.33 23.05 8.58
CA MET A 1 5.89 24.05 7.65
C MET A 1 4.82 25.11 7.45
N GLU A 2 5.08 26.35 7.84
CA GLU A 2 4.24 27.48 7.40
C GLU A 2 4.23 27.49 5.88
N SER A 3 3.03 27.46 5.30
CA SER A 3 2.80 27.29 3.88
C SER A 3 3.19 28.57 3.12
N THR A 4 4.40 28.63 2.59
CA THR A 4 4.68 29.54 1.49
C THR A 4 3.88 29.06 0.29
N LYS A 5 2.73 29.70 0.04
CA LYS A 5 1.92 29.46 -1.16
C LYS A 5 2.78 29.81 -2.39
N LEU A 6 3.27 28.79 -3.09
CA LEU A 6 3.93 28.96 -4.38
C LEU A 6 2.94 29.60 -5.36
N ALA A 7 3.41 30.60 -6.12
CA ALA A 7 2.59 31.18 -7.18
C ALA A 7 2.28 30.09 -8.23
N PRO A 8 1.14 30.16 -8.94
CA PRO A 8 0.71 29.09 -9.85
C PRO A 8 1.77 28.64 -10.86
N ARG A 9 2.58 29.58 -11.39
CA ARG A 9 3.66 29.29 -12.36
C ARG A 9 4.86 28.56 -11.76
N ASP A 10 5.02 28.58 -10.44
CA ASP A 10 6.15 28.00 -9.71
C ASP A 10 5.80 26.59 -9.16
N LYS A 11 4.58 26.10 -9.40
CA LYS A 11 4.13 24.78 -8.94
C LYS A 11 4.58 23.68 -9.91
N PRO A 12 5.07 22.53 -9.40
CA PRO A 12 5.45 21.40 -10.24
C PRO A 12 4.27 20.83 -11.03
N LYS A 13 4.52 20.41 -12.27
CA LYS A 13 3.57 19.71 -13.13
C LYS A 13 3.47 18.24 -12.73
N LEU A 14 2.29 17.86 -12.21
CA LEU A 14 1.99 16.51 -11.75
C LEU A 14 1.03 15.81 -12.72
N GLY A 15 1.47 14.70 -13.30
CA GLY A 15 0.60 13.75 -14.00
C GLY A 15 0.14 12.64 -13.09
N ILE A 16 -1.17 12.40 -13.01
CA ILE A 16 -1.73 11.28 -12.25
C ILE A 16 -2.35 10.26 -13.22
N ILE A 17 -1.86 9.02 -13.18
CA ILE A 17 -2.30 7.90 -14.03
C ILE A 17 -2.87 6.79 -13.14
N GLY A 18 -3.94 6.12 -13.58
CA GLY A 18 -4.59 5.04 -12.82
C GLY A 18 -5.49 5.51 -11.68
N TRP A 19 -5.80 6.80 -11.63
CA TRP A 19 -6.62 7.46 -10.61
C TRP A 19 -8.06 6.93 -10.49
N ARG A 20 -8.56 6.18 -11.48
CA ARG A 20 -9.91 5.56 -11.50
C ARG A 20 -9.96 4.18 -10.86
N GLY A 21 -8.80 3.52 -10.72
CA GLY A 21 -8.70 2.21 -10.11
C GLY A 21 -8.92 2.27 -8.60
N MET A 22 -9.03 1.11 -7.95
CA MET A 22 -9.31 1.05 -6.51
C MET A 22 -8.28 1.82 -5.65
N VAL A 23 -6.99 1.64 -5.92
CA VAL A 23 -5.91 2.39 -5.23
C VAL A 23 -5.95 3.86 -5.62
N GLY A 24 -6.12 4.17 -6.90
CA GLY A 24 -6.20 5.53 -7.41
C GLY A 24 -7.33 6.34 -6.78
N SER A 25 -8.51 5.76 -6.62
CA SER A 25 -9.66 6.43 -6.00
C SER A 25 -9.38 6.77 -4.53
N VAL A 26 -8.77 5.86 -3.77
CA VAL A 26 -8.36 6.12 -2.38
C VAL A 26 -7.27 7.18 -2.32
N LEU A 27 -6.31 7.15 -3.24
CA LEU A 27 -5.30 8.19 -3.37
C LEU A 27 -5.94 9.56 -3.60
N LEU A 28 -6.89 9.68 -4.54
CA LEU A 28 -7.57 10.95 -4.79
C LEU A 28 -8.33 11.46 -3.57
N GLU A 29 -9.04 10.57 -2.87
CA GLU A 29 -9.74 10.91 -1.63
C GLU A 29 -8.75 11.48 -0.59
N ARG A 30 -7.62 10.80 -0.37
CA ARG A 30 -6.59 11.25 0.57
C ARG A 30 -5.94 12.57 0.13
N MET A 31 -5.62 12.73 -1.15
CA MET A 31 -5.07 13.97 -1.69
C MET A 31 -6.04 15.14 -1.55
N LYS A 32 -7.35 14.92 -1.67
CA LYS A 32 -8.39 15.93 -1.40
C LYS A 32 -8.44 16.28 0.09
N CYS A 33 -8.47 15.29 0.98
CA CYS A 33 -8.50 15.50 2.43
C CYS A 33 -7.30 16.32 2.93
N GLU A 34 -6.10 16.07 2.38
CA GLU A 34 -4.87 16.75 2.76
C GLU A 34 -4.59 18.02 1.94
N ALA A 35 -5.53 18.40 1.06
CA ALA A 35 -5.44 19.55 0.16
C ALA A 35 -4.17 19.56 -0.72
N ASP A 36 -3.71 18.38 -1.15
CA ASP A 36 -2.45 18.18 -1.88
C ASP A 36 -2.44 18.88 -3.25
N PHE A 37 -3.60 18.96 -3.91
CA PHE A 37 -3.73 19.59 -5.24
C PHE A 37 -3.35 21.08 -5.22
N ASN A 38 -3.35 21.73 -4.05
CA ASN A 38 -2.94 23.12 -3.93
C ASN A 38 -1.45 23.34 -4.22
N TYR A 39 -0.63 22.29 -4.21
CA TYR A 39 0.82 22.40 -4.40
C TYR A 39 1.30 22.05 -5.81
N PHE A 40 0.41 21.61 -6.70
CA PHE A 40 0.78 21.10 -8.04
C PHE A 40 -0.07 21.69 -9.16
N GLN A 41 0.50 21.78 -10.36
CA GLN A 41 -0.26 21.88 -11.60
C GLN A 41 -0.64 20.47 -12.04
N THR A 42 -1.85 20.02 -11.70
CA THR A 42 -2.25 18.62 -11.90
C THR A 42 -2.96 18.39 -13.24
N THR A 43 -2.51 17.37 -13.96
CA THR A 43 -3.16 16.81 -15.15
C THR A 43 -3.48 15.33 -14.92
N PHE A 44 -4.71 14.93 -15.21
CA PHE A 44 -5.12 13.54 -15.17
C PHE A 44 -4.91 12.86 -16.51
N TYR A 45 -4.37 11.64 -16.49
CA TYR A 45 -4.14 10.83 -17.67
C TYR A 45 -4.92 9.52 -17.60
N SER A 46 -5.35 9.01 -18.75
CA SER A 46 -6.12 7.76 -18.85
C SER A 46 -5.64 6.90 -20.00
N SER A 47 -5.67 5.58 -19.80
CA SER A 47 -5.41 4.59 -20.85
C SER A 47 -6.62 4.34 -21.77
N SER A 48 -7.78 4.94 -21.50
CA SER A 48 -9.02 4.64 -22.24
C SER A 48 -10.00 5.81 -22.40
N GLN A 49 -9.76 6.96 -21.76
CA GLN A 49 -10.66 8.12 -21.78
C GLN A 49 -9.96 9.44 -22.08
N ALA A 50 -8.88 9.41 -22.87
CA ALA A 50 -8.22 10.63 -23.33
C ALA A 50 -9.22 11.55 -24.06
N GLY A 51 -9.11 12.87 -23.84
CA GLY A 51 -10.01 13.89 -24.39
C GLY A 51 -11.34 14.07 -23.65
N SER A 52 -11.68 13.20 -22.69
CA SER A 52 -12.86 13.38 -21.85
C SER A 52 -12.63 14.44 -20.77
N ALA A 53 -13.71 14.90 -20.13
CA ALA A 53 -13.62 15.84 -19.01
C ALA A 53 -12.89 15.22 -17.81
N ALA A 54 -11.94 15.97 -17.23
CA ALA A 54 -11.24 15.59 -16.02
C ALA A 54 -12.18 15.63 -14.79
N PRO A 55 -11.93 14.80 -13.75
CA PRO A 55 -12.74 14.82 -12.54
C PRO A 55 -12.66 16.19 -11.86
N ALA A 56 -13.78 16.67 -11.31
CA ALA A 56 -13.77 17.91 -10.54
C ALA A 56 -12.94 17.76 -9.26
N ILE A 57 -11.98 18.66 -9.10
CA ILE A 57 -11.20 18.83 -7.87
C ILE A 57 -11.51 20.23 -7.33
N ASP A 58 -12.21 20.26 -6.20
CA ASP A 58 -12.46 21.45 -5.39
C ASP A 58 -11.40 21.59 -4.30
N ASP A 59 -11.28 22.81 -3.76
CA ASP A 59 -10.35 23.13 -2.68
C ASP A 59 -10.89 22.78 -1.29
N ASN A 60 -12.06 22.13 -1.21
CA ASN A 60 -12.79 21.81 0.01
C ASN A 60 -13.12 23.02 0.91
N THR A 61 -13.07 24.26 0.40
CA THR A 61 -13.32 25.48 1.21
C THR A 61 -14.77 25.99 1.18
N GLY A 62 -15.66 25.33 0.43
CA GLY A 62 -17.10 25.59 0.47
C GLY A 62 -17.57 26.93 -0.11
N LYS A 63 -16.71 27.68 -0.83
CA LYS A 63 -17.09 28.94 -1.48
C LYS A 63 -16.53 29.01 -2.90
N ASN A 64 -17.40 28.93 -3.93
CA ASN A 64 -17.09 29.19 -5.35
C ASN A 64 -15.69 28.74 -5.79
N ALA A 65 -15.31 27.51 -5.44
CA ALA A 65 -14.01 26.97 -5.79
C ALA A 65 -14.02 26.60 -7.28
N GLY A 66 -13.37 27.43 -8.11
CA GLY A 66 -13.04 27.03 -9.48
C GLY A 66 -12.24 25.74 -9.47
N ASN A 67 -12.37 24.93 -10.53
CA ASN A 67 -11.63 23.67 -10.69
C ASN A 67 -10.12 23.92 -10.47
N LEU A 68 -9.52 23.27 -9.46
CA LEU A 68 -8.10 23.42 -9.15
C LEU A 68 -7.17 22.85 -10.23
N LEU A 69 -7.74 22.14 -11.21
CA LEU A 69 -6.97 21.53 -12.29
C LEU A 69 -6.43 22.56 -13.27
N SER A 70 -5.16 22.38 -13.63
CA SER A 70 -4.51 23.14 -14.71
C SER A 70 -5.02 22.74 -16.09
N ASN A 71 -5.55 21.52 -16.25
CA ASN A 71 -6.14 21.05 -17.50
C ASN A 71 -7.53 20.43 -17.24
N PRO A 72 -8.61 20.97 -17.84
CA PRO A 72 -9.96 20.42 -17.68
C PRO A 72 -10.20 19.13 -18.48
N THR A 73 -9.25 18.71 -19.32
CA THR A 73 -9.34 17.50 -20.16
C THR A 73 -8.34 16.43 -19.72
N ILE A 74 -8.73 15.17 -19.88
CA ILE A 74 -7.89 14.01 -19.58
C ILE A 74 -6.87 13.80 -20.70
N GLY A 75 -5.59 13.72 -20.36
CA GLY A 75 -4.52 13.36 -21.29
C GLY A 75 -4.46 11.86 -21.59
N ASP A 76 -3.81 11.48 -22.69
CA ASP A 76 -3.54 10.07 -23.02
C ASP A 76 -2.33 9.55 -22.21
N ALA A 77 -2.54 8.48 -21.43
CA ALA A 77 -1.49 7.85 -20.64
C ALA A 77 -0.37 7.21 -21.48
N TYR A 78 -0.49 7.19 -22.81
CA TYR A 78 0.54 6.74 -23.75
C TYR A 78 1.07 7.84 -24.67
N ASP A 79 0.66 9.10 -24.48
CA ASP A 79 1.29 10.24 -25.17
C ASP A 79 2.61 10.61 -24.49
N TYR A 80 3.69 10.01 -24.98
CA TYR A 80 5.04 10.24 -24.46
C TYR A 80 5.53 11.68 -24.64
N SER A 81 5.04 12.39 -25.66
CA SER A 81 5.40 13.80 -25.87
C SER A 81 4.87 14.65 -24.73
N ASP A 82 3.60 14.42 -24.36
CA ASP A 82 2.98 15.16 -23.27
C ASP A 82 3.52 14.73 -21.90
N LEU A 83 3.63 13.43 -21.64
CA LEU A 83 4.19 12.90 -20.39
C LEU A 83 5.62 13.39 -20.11
N SER A 84 6.43 13.59 -21.15
CA SER A 84 7.82 14.08 -21.00
C SER A 84 7.93 15.52 -20.52
N LYS A 85 6.84 16.29 -20.53
CA LYS A 85 6.79 17.68 -20.05
C LYS A 85 6.48 17.79 -18.55
N LEU A 86 6.14 16.67 -17.91
CA LEU A 86 5.77 16.62 -16.50
C LEU A 86 7.01 16.60 -15.60
N ASP A 87 6.92 17.25 -14.46
CA ASP A 87 7.95 17.20 -13.42
C ASP A 87 7.85 15.91 -12.60
N ILE A 88 6.61 15.47 -12.39
CA ILE A 88 6.28 14.30 -11.58
C ILE A 88 5.20 13.48 -12.28
N ILE A 89 5.38 12.17 -12.35
CA ILE A 89 4.35 11.20 -12.71
C ILE A 89 4.08 10.34 -11.49
N LEU A 90 2.82 10.34 -11.02
CA LEU A 90 2.32 9.41 -10.01
C LEU A 90 1.37 8.43 -10.69
N THR A 91 1.71 7.14 -10.64
CA THR A 91 0.88 6.09 -11.25
C THR A 91 0.41 5.05 -10.24
N THR A 92 -0.87 4.69 -10.36
CA THR A 92 -1.51 3.55 -9.70
C THR A 92 -2.11 2.58 -10.72
N GLN A 93 -1.62 2.62 -11.97
CA GLN A 93 -2.20 1.84 -13.09
C GLN A 93 -1.83 0.36 -13.05
N GLY A 94 -0.64 0.02 -12.52
CA GLY A 94 -0.17 -1.36 -12.39
C GLY A 94 1.08 -1.66 -13.21
N GLY A 95 1.69 -2.82 -12.94
CA GLY A 95 3.03 -3.16 -13.42
C GLY A 95 3.19 -3.18 -14.94
N SER A 96 2.21 -3.73 -15.67
CA SER A 96 2.26 -3.78 -17.14
C SER A 96 2.33 -2.39 -17.79
N TYR A 97 1.72 -1.38 -17.15
CA TYR A 97 1.85 0.01 -17.60
C TYR A 97 3.27 0.53 -17.33
N SER A 98 3.76 0.34 -16.11
CA SER A 98 5.09 0.81 -15.68
C SER A 98 6.22 0.20 -16.51
N GLU A 99 6.16 -1.10 -16.79
CA GLU A 99 7.12 -1.83 -17.65
C GLU A 99 7.19 -1.26 -19.07
N LYS A 100 6.04 -0.85 -19.62
CA LYS A 100 5.95 -0.30 -20.97
C LYS A 100 6.37 1.17 -21.04
N VAL A 101 6.01 1.97 -20.05
CA VAL A 101 6.08 3.43 -20.15
C VAL A 101 7.36 4.01 -19.59
N LEU A 102 7.78 3.63 -18.37
CA LEU A 102 8.93 4.25 -17.71
C LEU A 102 10.24 4.09 -18.52
N PRO A 103 10.61 2.90 -19.03
CA PRO A 103 11.84 2.75 -19.81
C PRO A 103 11.87 3.64 -21.05
N LYS A 104 10.74 3.79 -21.75
CA LYS A 104 10.64 4.63 -22.94
C LYS A 104 10.75 6.11 -22.61
N LEU A 105 10.11 6.59 -21.54
CA LEU A 105 10.28 7.97 -21.07
C LEU A 105 11.74 8.26 -20.70
N ARG A 106 12.40 7.36 -19.98
CA ARG A 106 13.82 7.51 -19.63
C ARG A 106 14.72 7.52 -20.87
N HIS A 107 14.44 6.68 -21.87
CA HIS A 107 15.16 6.66 -23.15
C HIS A 107 15.01 7.99 -23.92
N MET A 108 13.84 8.64 -23.83
CA MET A 108 13.60 9.97 -24.39
C MET A 108 14.26 11.12 -23.60
N GLY A 109 15.01 10.81 -22.53
CA GLY A 109 15.72 11.79 -21.73
C GLY A 109 14.91 12.40 -20.59
N TRP A 110 13.67 11.95 -20.33
CA TRP A 110 12.85 12.49 -19.25
C TRP A 110 13.49 12.28 -17.86
N GLN A 111 13.73 13.38 -17.14
CA GLN A 111 14.39 13.40 -15.81
C GLN A 111 13.44 13.64 -14.63
N GLY A 112 12.11 13.63 -14.88
CA GLY A 112 11.12 13.84 -13.83
C GLY A 112 11.01 12.67 -12.84
N TYR A 113 10.32 12.92 -11.74
CA TYR A 113 10.10 11.93 -10.68
C TYR A 113 9.00 10.95 -11.07
N TRP A 114 9.29 9.66 -10.96
CA TRP A 114 8.33 8.57 -11.13
C TRP A 114 7.97 8.00 -9.77
N ILE A 115 6.70 8.11 -9.39
CA ILE A 115 6.14 7.58 -8.15
C ILE A 115 5.13 6.48 -8.52
N ASP A 116 5.36 5.27 -8.04
CA ASP A 116 4.63 4.09 -8.53
C ASP A 116 4.05 3.24 -7.40
N ALA A 117 2.78 2.82 -7.53
CA ALA A 117 2.21 1.81 -6.65
C ALA A 117 2.69 0.38 -6.98
N ALA A 118 3.07 0.13 -8.24
CA ALA A 118 3.37 -1.20 -8.75
C ALA A 118 4.70 -1.75 -8.22
N SER A 119 4.82 -3.07 -8.20
CA SER A 119 6.02 -3.77 -7.74
C SER A 119 7.17 -3.77 -8.74
N THR A 120 6.91 -3.45 -10.01
CA THR A 120 7.82 -3.63 -11.15
C THR A 120 9.25 -3.21 -10.87
N PHE A 121 9.46 -2.00 -10.35
CA PHE A 121 10.80 -1.43 -10.16
C PHE A 121 11.26 -1.43 -8.70
N ARG A 122 10.50 -2.00 -7.75
CA ARG A 122 10.82 -1.94 -6.32
C ARG A 122 12.22 -2.42 -6.00
N MET A 123 12.68 -3.48 -6.67
CA MET A 123 14.01 -4.05 -6.45
C MET A 123 15.11 -3.46 -7.34
N HIS A 124 14.76 -2.60 -8.31
CA HIS A 124 15.75 -1.96 -9.17
C HIS A 124 16.75 -1.09 -8.34
N PRO A 125 18.07 -1.12 -8.63
CA PRO A 125 19.08 -0.42 -7.82
C PRO A 125 18.81 1.09 -7.71
N ASN A 126 18.37 1.72 -8.80
CA ASN A 126 18.05 3.16 -8.86
C ASN A 126 16.59 3.46 -8.47
N THR A 127 16.02 2.68 -7.55
CA THR A 127 14.66 2.87 -7.04
C THR A 127 14.64 2.69 -5.54
N LYS A 128 14.02 3.65 -4.85
CA LYS A 128 13.76 3.57 -3.42
C LYS A 128 12.33 3.12 -3.17
N ILE A 129 12.15 2.28 -2.15
CA ILE A 129 10.82 1.87 -1.69
C ILE A 129 10.39 2.87 -0.61
N VAL A 130 9.22 3.47 -0.79
CA VAL A 130 8.73 4.57 0.05
C VAL A 130 7.95 4.02 1.24
N LEU A 131 8.43 4.34 2.44
CA LEU A 131 7.71 4.14 3.69
C LEU A 131 8.25 5.14 4.72
N ASP A 132 7.97 6.43 4.51
CA ASP A 132 8.67 7.52 5.20
C ASP A 132 8.63 7.48 6.74
N PRO A 133 7.59 6.96 7.45
CA PRO A 133 7.69 6.79 8.90
C PRO A 133 8.85 5.89 9.34
N ILE A 134 9.37 5.06 8.44
CA ILE A 134 10.53 4.19 8.65
C ILE A 134 11.80 4.76 8.03
N ASN A 135 11.76 5.22 6.78
CA ASN A 135 12.96 5.48 5.99
C ASN A 135 13.07 6.92 5.42
N ARG A 136 12.41 7.91 6.03
CA ARG A 136 12.44 9.31 5.59
C ARG A 136 13.84 9.86 5.30
N ALA A 137 14.81 9.61 6.18
CA ALA A 137 16.18 10.12 6.02
C ALA A 137 16.88 9.54 4.77
N ASP A 138 16.66 8.25 4.50
CA ASP A 138 17.18 7.58 3.31
C ASP A 138 16.51 8.11 2.04
N LEU A 139 15.20 8.36 2.07
CA LEU A 139 14.46 8.95 0.94
C LEU A 139 14.98 10.36 0.59
N LEU A 140 15.16 11.24 1.58
CA LEU A 140 15.71 12.58 1.36
C LEU A 140 17.16 12.56 0.85
N THR A 141 17.96 11.62 1.35
CA THR A 141 19.32 11.40 0.86
C THR A 141 19.30 10.96 -0.61
N ALA A 142 18.41 10.03 -0.96
CA ALA A 142 18.25 9.53 -2.32
C ALA A 142 17.81 10.64 -3.30
N ILE A 143 16.87 11.50 -2.88
CA ILE A 143 16.47 12.68 -3.67
C ILE A 143 17.69 13.58 -3.93
N SER A 144 18.50 13.84 -2.90
CA SER A 144 19.71 14.68 -3.00
C SER A 144 20.80 14.05 -3.89
N GLN A 145 20.83 12.72 -3.97
CA GLN A 145 21.72 11.97 -4.86
C GLN A 145 21.17 11.83 -6.29
N GLY A 146 20.01 12.44 -6.59
CA GLY A 146 19.42 12.44 -7.92
C GLY A 146 18.60 11.19 -8.26
N ILE A 147 18.23 10.35 -7.28
CA ILE A 147 17.28 9.25 -7.53
C ILE A 147 15.92 9.84 -7.94
N LYS A 148 15.38 9.36 -9.07
CA LYS A 148 14.13 9.84 -9.67
C LYS A 148 13.00 8.80 -9.68
N THR A 149 13.21 7.61 -9.16
CA THR A 149 12.19 6.54 -9.15
C THR A 149 11.92 6.09 -7.73
N PHE A 150 10.66 6.16 -7.33
CA PHE A 150 10.17 5.85 -6.00
C PHE A 150 8.95 4.94 -6.13
N ALA A 151 8.96 3.80 -5.45
CA ALA A 151 7.87 2.85 -5.49
C ALA A 151 7.27 2.68 -4.08
N GLY A 152 5.95 2.67 -3.95
CA GLY A 152 5.29 2.30 -2.69
C GLY A 152 5.63 0.85 -2.32
N ALA A 153 5.77 0.58 -1.02
CA ALA A 153 5.99 -0.77 -0.52
C ALA A 153 4.82 -1.72 -0.85
N ASN A 154 5.09 -3.02 -0.85
CA ASN A 154 4.05 -4.04 -0.80
C ASN A 154 3.17 -3.84 0.45
N CYS A 155 1.87 -4.11 0.33
CA CYS A 155 0.90 -3.88 1.38
C CYS A 155 1.18 -4.71 2.66
N SER A 156 1.65 -5.95 2.48
CA SER A 156 2.10 -6.84 3.56
C SER A 156 3.33 -6.28 4.25
N THR A 157 4.35 -5.89 3.47
CA THR A 157 5.57 -5.23 3.96
C THR A 157 5.26 -3.97 4.76
N ALA A 158 4.45 -3.06 4.21
CA ALA A 158 4.08 -1.80 4.86
C ALA A 158 3.36 -2.06 6.20
N THR A 159 2.39 -2.98 6.21
CA THR A 159 1.65 -3.35 7.43
C THR A 159 2.59 -3.85 8.51
N LEU A 160 3.49 -4.77 8.16
CA LEU A 160 4.42 -5.37 9.10
C LEU A 160 5.45 -4.37 9.64
N LEU A 161 6.10 -3.60 8.77
CA LEU A 161 7.13 -2.65 9.18
C LEU A 161 6.57 -1.53 10.03
N LEU A 162 5.41 -0.97 9.66
CA LEU A 162 4.83 0.14 10.44
C LEU A 162 4.35 -0.36 11.81
N GLY A 163 3.72 -1.53 11.89
CA GLY A 163 3.31 -2.09 13.18
C GLY A 163 4.47 -2.42 14.13
N LEU A 164 5.65 -2.74 13.58
CA LEU A 164 6.83 -3.12 14.36
C LEU A 164 7.98 -2.10 14.23
N ALA A 165 7.66 -0.87 13.81
CA ALA A 165 8.62 0.17 13.42
C ALA A 165 9.70 0.39 14.48
N GLY A 166 9.29 0.58 15.73
CA GLY A 166 10.22 0.83 16.83
C GLY A 166 11.20 -0.32 17.07
N LEU A 167 10.79 -1.57 16.87
CA LEU A 167 11.66 -2.73 17.02
C LEU A 167 12.70 -2.82 15.90
N PHE A 168 12.32 -2.48 14.67
CA PHE A 168 13.25 -2.39 13.54
C PHE A 168 14.24 -1.23 13.71
N GLN A 169 13.74 -0.03 14.07
CA GLN A 169 14.56 1.16 14.29
C GLN A 169 15.58 0.95 15.42
N ALA A 170 15.17 0.27 16.50
CA ALA A 170 16.06 -0.08 17.61
C ALA A 170 16.97 -1.29 17.32
N SER A 171 16.92 -1.86 16.10
CA SER A 171 17.69 -3.05 15.70
C SER A 171 17.51 -4.24 16.63
N LEU A 172 16.31 -4.41 17.20
CA LEU A 172 16.02 -5.43 18.21
C LEU A 172 15.61 -6.79 17.62
N ILE A 173 15.13 -6.81 16.38
CA ILE A 173 14.67 -8.06 15.74
C ILE A 173 15.88 -8.89 15.30
N GLU A 174 15.94 -10.13 15.80
CA GLU A 174 16.89 -11.15 15.37
C GLU A 174 16.31 -11.93 14.20
N THR A 175 15.11 -12.48 14.37
CA THR A 175 14.33 -13.17 13.33
C THR A 175 12.84 -12.87 13.51
N LEU A 176 12.10 -12.94 12.40
CA LEU A 176 10.65 -12.76 12.40
C LEU A 176 9.99 -13.83 11.54
N SER A 177 9.08 -14.58 12.14
CA SER A 177 8.14 -15.44 11.40
C SER A 177 6.75 -14.83 11.45
N PHE A 178 6.02 -14.87 10.34
CA PHE A 178 4.63 -14.39 10.28
C PHE A 178 3.68 -15.37 9.60
N MET A 179 2.40 -15.27 9.96
CA MET A 179 1.28 -15.83 9.22
C MET A 179 0.32 -14.68 8.93
N SER A 180 0.08 -14.40 7.64
CA SER A 180 -0.79 -13.29 7.27
C SER A 180 -2.22 -13.74 6.97
N TYR A 181 -3.16 -12.83 7.23
CA TYR A 181 -4.57 -12.95 6.93
C TYR A 181 -4.91 -11.75 6.05
N GLN A 182 -4.66 -11.89 4.75
CA GLN A 182 -4.76 -10.80 3.80
C GLN A 182 -6.18 -10.66 3.26
N SER A 183 -6.64 -9.42 3.20
CA SER A 183 -7.94 -9.04 2.64
C SER A 183 -8.01 -9.21 1.12
N ILE A 184 -9.23 -9.32 0.61
CA ILE A 184 -9.52 -9.52 -0.81
C ILE A 184 -9.23 -8.30 -1.68
N SER A 185 -9.26 -7.10 -1.12
CA SER A 185 -8.83 -5.86 -1.79
C SER A 185 -7.40 -5.95 -2.36
N GLY A 186 -6.51 -6.75 -1.78
CA GLY A 186 -5.17 -6.97 -2.32
C GLY A 186 -5.16 -7.63 -3.71
N ALA A 187 -6.21 -8.39 -4.04
CA ALA A 187 -6.38 -9.04 -5.34
C ALA A 187 -7.15 -8.17 -6.37
N GLY A 188 -7.55 -6.94 -5.98
CA GLY A 188 -8.23 -6.00 -6.87
C GLY A 188 -9.75 -5.95 -6.72
N ALA A 189 -10.37 -5.01 -7.43
CA ALA A 189 -11.80 -4.70 -7.29
C ALA A 189 -12.73 -5.84 -7.76
N GLN A 190 -12.33 -6.60 -8.80
CA GLN A 190 -13.14 -7.74 -9.27
C GLN A 190 -13.16 -8.88 -8.27
N ALA A 191 -12.02 -9.21 -7.66
CA ALA A 191 -11.97 -10.22 -6.60
C ALA A 191 -12.84 -9.83 -5.40
N MET A 192 -12.89 -8.53 -5.05
CA MET A 192 -13.78 -8.05 -3.99
C MET A 192 -15.25 -8.21 -4.33
N LYS A 193 -15.66 -7.84 -5.56
CA LYS A 193 -17.04 -8.06 -6.04
C LYS A 193 -17.38 -9.54 -6.11
N GLU A 194 -16.43 -10.37 -6.50
CA GLU A 194 -16.59 -11.82 -6.53
C GLU A 194 -16.83 -12.41 -5.14
N LEU A 195 -16.09 -11.98 -4.11
CA LEU A 195 -16.35 -12.42 -2.74
C LEU A 195 -17.77 -12.05 -2.27
N ILE A 196 -18.27 -10.87 -2.65
CA ILE A 196 -19.66 -10.47 -2.36
C ILE A 196 -20.64 -11.40 -3.10
N ALA A 197 -20.41 -11.65 -4.40
CA ALA A 197 -21.23 -12.57 -5.19
C ALA A 197 -21.22 -14.01 -4.64
N GLN A 198 -20.10 -14.48 -4.10
CA GLN A 198 -20.01 -15.78 -3.42
C GLN A 198 -20.92 -15.84 -2.19
N HIS A 199 -20.91 -14.81 -1.34
CA HIS A 199 -21.84 -14.74 -0.19
C HIS A 199 -23.31 -14.69 -0.62
N ASP A 200 -23.62 -13.91 -1.66
CA ASP A 200 -24.99 -13.84 -2.21
C ASP A 200 -25.45 -15.19 -2.76
N TYR A 201 -24.56 -15.92 -3.43
CA TYR A 201 -24.84 -17.26 -3.94
C TYR A 201 -25.16 -18.25 -2.82
N ILE A 202 -24.33 -18.27 -1.76
CA ILE A 202 -24.54 -19.12 -0.59
C ILE A 202 -25.89 -18.81 0.06
N SER A 203 -26.17 -17.52 0.30
CA SER A 203 -27.41 -17.06 0.95
C SER A 203 -28.65 -17.51 0.18
N LYS A 204 -28.66 -17.34 -1.15
CA LYS A 204 -29.78 -17.75 -2.01
C LYS A 204 -30.01 -19.26 -1.99
N ASN A 205 -28.95 -20.06 -2.09
CA ASN A 205 -29.07 -21.52 -2.12
C ASN A 205 -29.38 -22.13 -0.74
N GLN A 206 -29.03 -21.46 0.35
CA GLN A 206 -29.48 -21.84 1.69
C GLN A 206 -30.97 -21.57 1.92
N SER A 207 -31.49 -20.41 1.47
CA SER A 207 -32.91 -20.06 1.66
C SER A 207 -33.89 -21.05 1.00
N ALA A 208 -33.48 -21.73 -0.06
CA ALA A 208 -34.26 -22.79 -0.71
C ALA A 208 -34.38 -24.08 0.13
N HIS A 209 -33.48 -24.30 1.10
CA HIS A 209 -33.39 -25.52 1.91
C HIS A 209 -33.61 -25.28 3.42
N ALA A 210 -33.53 -24.03 3.88
CA ALA A 210 -33.46 -23.68 5.30
C ALA A 210 -34.81 -23.69 6.06
N HIS A 211 -35.95 -23.82 5.38
CA HIS A 211 -37.24 -23.72 6.07
C HIS A 211 -37.67 -25.00 6.82
N HIS A 212 -36.94 -26.11 6.73
CA HIS A 212 -37.42 -27.40 7.25
C HIS A 212 -36.45 -28.22 8.11
N THR A 213 -35.21 -27.77 8.38
CA THR A 213 -34.23 -28.58 9.13
C THR A 213 -33.53 -27.80 10.25
N HIS A 214 -33.60 -28.32 11.48
CA HIS A 214 -32.98 -27.72 12.68
C HIS A 214 -31.51 -28.11 12.88
N SER A 215 -30.94 -28.94 12.00
CA SER A 215 -29.58 -29.48 12.16
C SER A 215 -28.52 -28.58 11.56
N ALA A 216 -27.62 -28.05 12.40
CA ALA A 216 -26.45 -27.29 11.95
C ALA A 216 -25.56 -28.08 10.97
N ILE A 217 -25.51 -29.42 11.11
CA ILE A 217 -24.72 -30.29 10.22
C ILE A 217 -25.33 -30.35 8.82
N GLU A 218 -26.66 -30.35 8.71
CA GLU A 218 -27.31 -30.38 7.41
C GLU A 218 -27.19 -29.04 6.69
N GLN A 219 -27.28 -27.93 7.45
CA GLN A 219 -27.01 -26.59 6.93
C GLN A 219 -25.57 -26.45 6.41
N GLU A 220 -24.60 -26.99 7.15
CA GLU A 220 -23.20 -27.03 6.71
C GLU A 220 -23.03 -27.88 5.45
N LYS A 221 -23.58 -29.10 5.41
CA LYS A 221 -23.50 -29.98 4.23
C LYS A 221 -24.04 -29.30 2.97
N ASN A 222 -25.20 -28.64 3.08
CA ASN A 222 -25.82 -27.93 1.96
C ASN A 222 -24.98 -26.73 1.51
N LEU A 223 -24.39 -25.98 2.46
CA LEU A 223 -23.48 -24.88 2.14
C LEU A 223 -22.23 -25.40 1.42
N THR A 224 -21.60 -26.45 1.95
CA THR A 224 -20.39 -27.04 1.37
C THR A 224 -20.66 -27.57 -0.04
N GLN A 225 -21.82 -28.20 -0.27
CA GLN A 225 -22.21 -28.63 -1.62
C GLN A 225 -22.33 -27.44 -2.58
N ALA A 226 -22.93 -26.32 -2.15
CA ALA A 226 -23.08 -25.13 -2.98
C ALA A 226 -21.73 -24.51 -3.40
N LEU A 227 -20.66 -24.66 -2.59
CA LEU A 227 -19.31 -24.20 -2.95
C LEU A 227 -18.72 -24.99 -4.14
N HIS A 228 -19.20 -26.22 -4.35
CA HIS A 228 -18.77 -27.10 -5.44
C HIS A 228 -19.60 -26.94 -6.72
N ASP A 229 -20.67 -26.15 -6.69
CA ASP A 229 -21.51 -25.92 -7.87
C ASP A 229 -20.69 -25.33 -9.03
N GLU A 230 -20.99 -25.77 -10.25
CA GLU A 230 -20.34 -25.28 -11.46
C GLU A 230 -20.55 -23.77 -11.65
N ASN A 231 -21.73 -23.28 -11.25
CA ASN A 231 -22.12 -21.88 -11.34
C ASN A 231 -21.65 -21.01 -10.17
N PHE A 232 -20.87 -21.57 -9.23
CA PHE A 232 -20.36 -20.81 -8.09
C PHE A 232 -19.41 -19.69 -8.56
N PRO A 233 -19.59 -18.42 -8.15
CA PRO A 233 -18.76 -17.31 -8.65
C PRO A 233 -17.29 -17.44 -8.25
N LYS A 234 -16.42 -17.80 -9.19
CA LYS A 234 -14.97 -18.00 -8.94
C LYS A 234 -14.07 -17.63 -10.12
N THR A 235 -14.50 -16.72 -11.00
CA THR A 235 -13.77 -16.37 -12.23
C THR A 235 -12.46 -15.64 -11.96
N SER A 236 -12.44 -14.76 -10.96
CA SER A 236 -11.31 -13.89 -10.61
C SER A 236 -10.31 -14.61 -9.71
N LEU A 237 -10.80 -15.44 -8.78
CA LEU A 237 -9.98 -16.16 -7.81
C LEU A 237 -9.67 -17.60 -8.23
N SER A 238 -10.34 -18.13 -9.25
CA SER A 238 -10.32 -19.54 -9.69
C SER A 238 -10.84 -20.56 -8.66
N VAL A 239 -10.93 -20.18 -7.38
CA VAL A 239 -11.36 -21.02 -6.26
C VAL A 239 -12.26 -20.24 -5.29
N PRO A 240 -13.18 -20.90 -4.57
CA PRO A 240 -14.00 -20.26 -3.54
C PRO A 240 -13.17 -19.65 -2.40
N LEU A 241 -13.53 -18.45 -1.97
CA LEU A 241 -12.97 -17.79 -0.80
C LEU A 241 -13.98 -17.62 0.33
N ALA A 242 -15.26 -17.40 0.02
CA ALA A 242 -16.31 -17.42 1.02
C ALA A 242 -16.24 -18.75 1.79
N THR A 243 -16.30 -18.67 3.12
CA THR A 243 -16.14 -19.81 4.05
C THR A 243 -14.86 -20.64 3.85
N ASN A 244 -13.82 -20.08 3.21
CA ASN A 244 -12.57 -20.76 2.89
C ASN A 244 -11.35 -19.85 3.16
N ILE A 245 -10.15 -20.40 3.05
CA ILE A 245 -8.88 -19.68 3.07
C ILE A 245 -8.00 -20.14 1.91
N LEU A 246 -7.20 -19.25 1.34
CA LEU A 246 -6.28 -19.59 0.24
C LEU A 246 -4.82 -19.39 0.71
N PRO A 247 -4.08 -20.46 1.02
CA PRO A 247 -2.71 -20.37 1.57
C PRO A 247 -1.66 -20.16 0.47
N TRP A 248 -1.98 -19.37 -0.55
CA TRP A 248 -1.06 -18.98 -1.62
C TRP A 248 -1.48 -17.64 -2.20
N ILE A 249 -0.53 -16.70 -2.33
CA ILE A 249 -0.78 -15.39 -2.93
C ILE A 249 0.33 -15.06 -3.92
N ASP A 250 -0.05 -14.63 -5.12
CA ASP A 250 0.86 -14.29 -6.21
C ASP A 250 1.54 -15.53 -6.83
N SER A 251 2.44 -15.32 -7.80
CA SER A 251 3.04 -16.38 -8.61
C SER A 251 3.88 -17.37 -7.78
N ASP A 252 3.88 -18.63 -8.21
CA ASP A 252 4.85 -19.63 -7.76
C ASP A 252 6.25 -19.30 -8.30
N LEU A 253 7.25 -19.36 -7.41
CA LEU A 253 8.65 -19.14 -7.74
C LEU A 253 9.43 -20.45 -8.00
N GLY A 254 8.80 -21.62 -7.84
CA GLY A 254 9.41 -22.94 -8.00
C GLY A 254 10.30 -23.37 -6.82
N THR A 255 10.32 -22.59 -5.73
CA THR A 255 11.16 -22.84 -4.54
C THR A 255 10.35 -23.33 -3.34
N GLY A 256 9.03 -23.53 -3.50
CA GLY A 256 8.10 -23.77 -2.39
C GLY A 256 7.60 -22.49 -1.71
N SER A 257 8.02 -21.31 -2.18
CA SER A 257 7.53 -20.00 -1.73
C SER A 257 6.77 -19.29 -2.84
N SER A 258 5.74 -18.55 -2.45
CA SER A 258 5.05 -17.60 -3.31
C SER A 258 5.81 -16.27 -3.42
N ARG A 259 5.55 -15.51 -4.49
CA ARG A 259 6.16 -14.18 -4.66
C ARG A 259 5.77 -13.21 -3.54
N GLU A 260 4.57 -13.32 -2.97
CA GLU A 260 4.11 -12.42 -1.91
C GLU A 260 4.90 -12.60 -0.61
N GLU A 261 5.30 -13.83 -0.29
CA GLU A 261 6.16 -14.14 0.87
C GLU A 261 7.55 -13.52 0.67
N LEU A 262 8.14 -13.72 -0.52
CA LEU A 262 9.46 -13.18 -0.85
C LEU A 262 9.51 -11.65 -0.79
N LYS A 263 8.47 -10.95 -1.29
CA LYS A 263 8.38 -9.48 -1.22
C LYS A 263 8.51 -8.97 0.21
N THR A 264 7.91 -9.65 1.18
CA THR A 264 7.96 -9.20 2.58
C THR A 264 9.39 -9.19 3.10
N MET A 265 10.18 -10.24 2.80
CA MET A 265 11.58 -10.32 3.19
C MET A 265 12.47 -9.32 2.44
N ASP A 266 12.37 -9.29 1.11
CA ASP A 266 13.23 -8.49 0.23
C ASP A 266 13.00 -7.00 0.39
N GLU A 267 11.73 -6.58 0.37
CA GLU A 267 11.40 -5.17 0.49
C GLU A 267 11.71 -4.65 1.90
N THR A 268 11.51 -5.43 2.96
CA THR A 268 11.87 -5.01 4.33
C THR A 268 13.34 -4.66 4.45
N ASN A 269 14.22 -5.56 3.97
CA ASN A 269 15.66 -5.33 4.05
C ASN A 269 16.10 -4.16 3.17
N LYS A 270 15.44 -3.95 2.02
CA LYS A 270 15.71 -2.79 1.15
C LYS A 270 15.25 -1.46 1.76
N ILE A 271 14.06 -1.41 2.36
CA ILE A 271 13.52 -0.21 3.03
C ILE A 271 14.43 0.22 4.17
N LEU A 272 14.95 -0.74 4.94
CA LEU A 272 15.84 -0.51 6.08
C LEU A 272 17.31 -0.28 5.67
N SER A 273 17.62 -0.30 4.37
CA SER A 273 18.99 -0.18 3.83
C SER A 273 19.98 -1.17 4.48
N ILE A 274 19.54 -2.39 4.75
CA ILE A 274 20.35 -3.44 5.38
C ILE A 274 21.24 -4.11 4.34
N ALA A 275 22.55 -4.17 4.61
CA ALA A 275 23.51 -4.83 3.74
C ALA A 275 23.20 -6.33 3.59
N ALA A 276 23.50 -6.91 2.41
CA ALA A 276 23.15 -8.29 2.07
C ALA A 276 23.60 -9.34 3.09
N HIS A 277 24.77 -9.16 3.72
CA HIS A 277 25.34 -10.09 4.71
C HIS A 277 24.80 -9.87 6.15
N LYS A 278 23.92 -8.87 6.36
CA LYS A 278 23.29 -8.55 7.66
C LYS A 278 21.76 -8.60 7.60
N ARG A 279 21.21 -9.15 6.52
CA ARG A 279 19.76 -9.21 6.30
C ARG A 279 19.07 -9.84 7.51
N ILE A 280 17.96 -9.22 7.91
CA ILE A 280 17.09 -9.78 8.96
C ILE A 280 16.31 -10.93 8.30
N PRO A 281 16.40 -12.16 8.84
CA PRO A 281 15.59 -13.28 8.38
C PRO A 281 14.12 -13.02 8.71
N ILE A 282 13.31 -12.92 7.66
CA ILE A 282 11.88 -12.69 7.73
C ILE A 282 11.22 -13.70 6.81
N ASP A 283 10.32 -14.52 7.34
CA ASP A 283 9.67 -15.57 6.55
C ASP A 283 8.26 -15.86 7.08
N GLY A 284 7.42 -16.53 6.29
CA GLY A 284 6.04 -16.78 6.67
C GLY A 284 5.18 -17.35 5.56
N THR A 285 3.91 -17.57 5.87
CA THR A 285 2.90 -17.97 4.87
C THR A 285 1.92 -16.83 4.61
N CYS A 286 1.69 -16.55 3.33
CA CYS A 286 0.74 -15.54 2.88
C CYS A 286 -0.64 -16.15 2.58
N VAL A 287 -1.64 -15.91 3.43
CA VAL A 287 -2.98 -16.50 3.31
C VAL A 287 -4.02 -15.44 2.96
N ARG A 288 -4.81 -15.69 1.92
CA ARG A 288 -6.00 -14.87 1.59
C ARG A 288 -7.18 -15.33 2.44
N VAL A 289 -7.89 -14.38 3.03
CA VAL A 289 -9.10 -14.62 3.83
C VAL A 289 -10.27 -13.76 3.35
N GLY A 290 -11.50 -14.13 3.72
CA GLY A 290 -12.75 -13.42 3.40
C GLY A 290 -12.94 -12.06 4.10
N VAL A 291 -11.90 -11.24 4.17
CA VAL A 291 -11.91 -9.88 4.75
C VAL A 291 -11.85 -8.86 3.62
N LEU A 292 -12.59 -7.75 3.74
CA LEU A 292 -12.70 -6.78 2.64
C LEU A 292 -11.41 -6.01 2.37
N ARG A 293 -10.83 -5.31 3.38
CA ARG A 293 -9.77 -4.32 3.10
C ARG A 293 -8.56 -4.20 4.03
N SER A 294 -8.56 -4.83 5.20
CA SER A 294 -7.43 -4.73 6.13
C SER A 294 -6.66 -6.04 6.20
N HIS A 295 -5.34 -5.98 6.12
CA HIS A 295 -4.48 -7.14 6.31
C HIS A 295 -4.18 -7.32 7.79
N SER A 296 -4.04 -8.57 8.23
CA SER A 296 -3.60 -8.89 9.58
C SER A 296 -2.39 -9.82 9.56
N PHE A 297 -1.53 -9.74 10.57
CA PHE A 297 -0.34 -10.57 10.72
C PHE A 297 -0.27 -11.11 12.13
N GLY A 298 -0.22 -12.44 12.27
CA GLY A 298 0.25 -13.08 13.49
C GLY A 298 1.76 -13.26 13.41
N CYS A 299 2.50 -12.64 14.34
CA CYS A 299 3.96 -12.63 14.32
C CYS A 299 4.54 -13.42 15.50
N THR A 300 5.61 -14.15 15.22
CA THR A 300 6.55 -14.72 16.20
C THR A 300 7.90 -14.05 15.98
N ILE A 301 8.34 -13.26 16.94
CA ILE A 301 9.49 -12.38 16.79
C ILE A 301 10.52 -12.76 17.84
N ARG A 302 11.71 -13.18 17.41
CA ARG A 302 12.84 -13.38 18.31
C ARG A 302 13.62 -12.07 18.41
N LEU A 303 13.80 -11.58 19.63
CA LEU A 303 14.54 -10.36 19.92
C LEU A 303 15.99 -10.67 20.29
N ARG A 304 16.90 -9.76 19.96
CA ARG A 304 18.32 -9.82 20.34
C ARG A 304 18.56 -9.62 21.84
N LYS A 305 17.56 -9.08 22.55
CA LYS A 305 17.62 -8.77 23.98
C LYS A 305 16.33 -9.25 24.67
N ASN A 306 16.47 -9.75 25.89
CA ASN A 306 15.33 -10.06 26.73
C ASN A 306 14.81 -8.77 27.38
N LEU A 307 13.80 -8.15 26.76
CA LEU A 307 13.15 -6.93 27.26
C LEU A 307 11.84 -7.24 28.00
N ALA A 308 11.45 -6.41 28.96
CA ALA A 308 10.12 -6.51 29.56
C ALA A 308 9.02 -6.16 28.53
N ILE A 309 7.80 -6.71 28.69
CA ILE A 309 6.70 -6.40 27.75
C ILE A 309 6.32 -4.92 27.77
N ALA A 310 6.34 -4.28 28.95
CA ALA A 310 6.08 -2.84 29.06
C ALA A 310 7.10 -1.99 28.26
N GLU A 311 8.37 -2.39 28.24
CA GLU A 311 9.41 -1.71 27.44
C GLU A 311 9.15 -1.90 25.94
N ILE A 312 8.77 -3.10 25.53
CA ILE A 312 8.43 -3.42 24.13
C ILE A 312 7.22 -2.61 23.67
N GLU A 313 6.18 -2.51 24.51
CA GLU A 313 5.01 -1.67 24.27
C GLU A 313 5.43 -0.20 24.09
N GLN A 314 6.25 0.35 24.98
CA GLN A 314 6.75 1.72 24.86
C GLN A 314 7.51 1.96 23.55
N ILE A 315 8.39 1.03 23.15
CA ILE A 315 9.15 1.12 21.89
C ILE A 315 8.21 1.11 20.68
N ILE A 316 7.21 0.23 20.67
CA ILE A 316 6.24 0.14 19.57
C ILE A 316 5.36 1.39 19.49
N ALA A 317 4.80 1.83 20.63
CA ALA A 317 3.94 3.02 20.69
C ALA A 317 4.67 4.32 20.36
N GLY A 318 5.96 4.42 20.71
CA GLY A 318 6.78 5.61 20.49
C GLY A 318 7.30 5.78 19.06
N ALA A 319 7.07 4.82 18.16
CA ALA A 319 7.70 4.81 16.84
C ALA A 319 7.12 5.86 15.88
N HIS A 320 5.79 6.00 15.82
CA HIS A 320 5.10 6.99 14.99
C HIS A 320 3.62 7.14 15.43
N PRO A 321 2.94 8.28 15.15
CA PRO A 321 1.62 8.58 15.69
C PRO A 321 0.49 7.64 15.22
N TRP A 322 0.71 6.87 14.15
CA TRP A 322 -0.28 5.93 13.62
C TRP A 322 -0.31 4.58 14.33
N VAL A 323 0.67 4.24 15.18
CA VAL A 323 0.60 2.99 15.94
C VAL A 323 -0.45 3.13 17.03
N LYS A 324 -1.36 2.17 17.10
CA LYS A 324 -2.34 2.05 18.18
C LYS A 324 -2.14 0.74 18.91
N LEU A 325 -1.57 0.81 20.11
CA LEU A 325 -1.47 -0.35 20.98
C LEU A 325 -2.85 -0.75 21.52
N ILE A 326 -3.20 -2.01 21.34
CA ILE A 326 -4.40 -2.61 21.89
C ILE A 326 -4.00 -3.44 23.12
N PRO A 327 -4.54 -3.13 24.31
CA PRO A 327 -4.28 -3.90 25.52
C PRO A 327 -4.51 -5.39 25.29
N ASN A 328 -3.65 -6.24 25.84
CA ASN A 328 -3.74 -7.69 25.68
C ASN A 328 -4.81 -8.32 26.59
N THR A 329 -6.04 -7.82 26.48
CA THR A 329 -7.25 -8.38 27.10
C THR A 329 -8.20 -8.88 26.02
N LYS A 330 -9.10 -9.78 26.39
CA LYS A 330 -10.07 -10.37 25.45
C LYS A 330 -11.00 -9.29 24.89
N GLU A 331 -11.51 -8.44 25.76
CA GLU A 331 -12.49 -7.40 25.46
C GLU A 331 -11.90 -6.36 24.50
N ALA A 332 -10.69 -5.84 24.80
CA ALA A 332 -10.02 -4.86 23.95
C ALA A 332 -9.65 -5.46 22.58
N THR A 333 -9.16 -6.71 22.57
CA THR A 333 -8.81 -7.42 21.33
C THR A 333 -10.02 -7.57 20.41
N LEU A 334 -11.14 -8.10 20.90
CA LEU A 334 -12.33 -8.34 20.07
C LEU A 334 -12.97 -7.05 19.58
N ARG A 335 -12.86 -5.96 20.36
CA ARG A 335 -13.43 -4.66 19.99
C ARG A 335 -12.55 -3.88 19.01
N HIS A 336 -11.23 -3.90 19.20
CA HIS A 336 -10.33 -2.99 18.51
C HIS A 336 -9.31 -3.68 17.62
N LEU A 337 -8.88 -4.91 17.91
CA LEU A 337 -7.86 -5.62 17.11
C LEU A 337 -8.52 -6.56 16.09
N THR A 338 -9.37 -5.98 15.23
CA THR A 338 -10.04 -6.69 14.13
C THR A 338 -9.92 -5.89 12.83
N PRO A 339 -9.98 -6.56 11.66
CA PRO A 339 -9.92 -5.87 10.37
C PRO A 339 -10.94 -4.74 10.22
N ILE A 340 -12.18 -4.95 10.70
CA ILE A 340 -13.26 -3.97 10.60
C ILE A 340 -13.01 -2.73 11.48
N ALA A 341 -12.40 -2.89 12.65
CA ALA A 341 -12.10 -1.79 13.55
C ALA A 341 -10.95 -0.89 13.04
N CYS A 342 -10.06 -1.44 12.20
CA CYS A 342 -8.93 -0.71 11.60
C CYS A 342 -9.27 -0.14 10.21
N ALA A 343 -10.23 -0.72 9.50
CA ALA A 343 -10.59 -0.34 8.13
C ALA A 343 -10.90 1.15 7.99
N LYS A 344 -10.44 1.75 6.88
CA LYS A 344 -10.58 3.16 6.51
C LYS A 344 -9.90 4.16 7.44
N THR A 345 -9.03 3.68 8.34
CA THR A 345 -8.23 4.55 9.22
C THR A 345 -6.76 4.46 8.85
N LEU A 346 -6.01 5.52 9.17
CA LEU A 346 -4.55 5.46 9.13
C LEU A 346 -3.95 4.77 10.36
N ASP A 347 -4.78 4.33 11.33
CA ASP A 347 -4.33 3.62 12.52
C ASP A 347 -3.77 2.24 12.15
N ILE A 348 -2.73 1.84 12.88
CA ILE A 348 -2.03 0.57 12.73
C ILE A 348 -2.15 -0.12 14.07
N HIS A 349 -3.08 -1.07 14.15
CA HIS A 349 -3.43 -1.71 15.40
C HIS A 349 -2.43 -2.81 15.71
N VAL A 350 -1.81 -2.73 16.88
CA VAL A 350 -0.83 -3.71 17.34
C VAL A 350 -1.28 -4.21 18.71
N GLY A 351 -1.43 -5.51 18.87
CA GLY A 351 -1.83 -6.09 20.15
C GLY A 351 -1.36 -7.51 20.29
N ARG A 352 -1.94 -8.23 21.25
CA ARG A 352 -1.51 -9.60 21.62
C ARG A 352 -0.02 -9.67 21.98
N LEU A 353 0.55 -8.56 22.43
CA LEU A 353 1.94 -8.47 22.88
C LEU A 353 2.11 -9.27 24.17
N ARG A 354 3.01 -10.24 24.12
CA ARG A 354 3.39 -11.10 25.26
C ARG A 354 4.64 -11.90 24.90
N LYS A 355 5.34 -12.39 25.92
CA LYS A 355 6.34 -13.44 25.75
C LYS A 355 5.67 -14.73 25.24
N THR A 356 6.40 -15.53 24.49
CA THR A 356 5.93 -16.86 24.08
C THR A 356 6.40 -17.92 25.07
N ARG A 357 5.93 -19.16 24.86
CA ARG A 357 6.40 -20.32 25.62
C ARG A 357 7.66 -20.95 25.01
N ILE A 358 8.20 -20.37 23.92
CA ILE A 358 9.40 -20.86 23.24
C ILE A 358 10.63 -20.51 24.08
N ASP A 359 10.83 -19.22 24.36
CA ASP A 359 11.87 -18.73 25.27
C ASP A 359 11.58 -17.29 25.75
N ALA A 360 12.46 -16.75 26.59
CA ALA A 360 12.35 -15.39 27.12
C ALA A 360 12.66 -14.28 26.08
N TYR A 361 13.24 -14.62 24.92
CA TYR A 361 13.61 -13.67 23.88
C TYR A 361 12.53 -13.53 22.80
N THR A 362 11.58 -14.45 22.78
CA THR A 362 10.56 -14.53 21.74
C THR A 362 9.25 -13.91 22.21
N ILE A 363 8.70 -13.02 21.39
CA ILE A 363 7.40 -12.39 21.61
C ILE A 363 6.40 -12.77 20.53
N ASN A 364 5.13 -12.70 20.90
CA ASN A 364 4.02 -12.69 19.95
C ASN A 364 3.55 -11.26 19.75
N ALA A 365 3.14 -10.94 18.52
CA ALA A 365 2.41 -9.72 18.19
C ALA A 365 1.32 -10.06 17.17
N PHE A 366 0.26 -9.26 17.15
CA PHE A 366 -0.75 -9.28 16.10
C PHE A 366 -0.93 -7.86 15.56
N VAL A 367 -0.69 -7.69 14.25
CA VAL A 367 -0.67 -6.38 13.59
C VAL A 367 -1.78 -6.31 12.55
N ILE A 368 -2.53 -5.20 12.50
CA ILE A 368 -3.57 -4.95 11.48
C ILE A 368 -3.39 -3.55 10.92
N ALA A 369 -3.44 -3.42 9.59
CA ALA A 369 -3.50 -2.14 8.91
C ALA A 369 -4.42 -2.19 7.69
N ASP A 370 -4.96 -1.02 7.33
CA ASP A 370 -5.71 -0.86 6.09
C ASP A 370 -4.78 -0.93 4.87
N GLN A 371 -5.03 -1.88 3.98
CA GLN A 371 -4.12 -2.14 2.86
C GLN A 371 -4.24 -1.09 1.75
N LEU A 372 -5.37 -0.39 1.61
CA LEU A 372 -5.53 0.63 0.56
C LEU A 372 -4.91 1.97 0.98
N LEU A 373 -4.73 2.20 2.28
CA LEU A 373 -4.10 3.40 2.81
C LEU A 373 -2.58 3.21 2.92
N TRP A 374 -2.06 2.82 4.09
CA TRP A 374 -0.62 2.62 4.29
C TRP A 374 -0.02 1.55 3.39
N GLY A 375 -0.81 0.54 3.03
CA GLY A 375 -0.38 -0.51 2.11
C GLY A 375 -0.37 -0.11 0.63
N ALA A 376 -0.85 1.09 0.26
CA ALA A 376 -0.89 1.51 -1.14
C ALA A 376 -0.85 3.04 -1.32
N ALA A 377 -1.93 3.77 -1.01
CA ALA A 377 -2.08 5.17 -1.42
C ALA A 377 -1.28 6.18 -0.57
N GLU A 378 -1.24 5.99 0.75
CA GLU A 378 -0.66 6.99 1.66
C GLU A 378 0.84 7.22 1.43
N PRO A 379 1.69 6.18 1.24
CA PRO A 379 3.10 6.40 0.94
C PRO A 379 3.34 7.23 -0.35
N LEU A 380 2.49 7.07 -1.37
CA LEU A 380 2.65 7.76 -2.66
C LEU A 380 2.41 9.26 -2.52
N ARG A 381 1.31 9.65 -1.86
CA ARG A 381 1.04 11.07 -1.62
C ARG A 381 2.06 11.71 -0.68
N ARG A 382 2.55 10.96 0.32
CA ARG A 382 3.62 11.45 1.21
C ARG A 382 4.94 11.65 0.48
N MET A 383 5.24 10.80 -0.50
CA MET A 383 6.41 10.98 -1.38
C MET A 383 6.35 12.29 -2.17
N LEU A 384 5.17 12.68 -2.67
CA LEU A 384 4.99 13.98 -3.34
C LEU A 384 5.44 15.13 -2.44
N HIS A 385 5.07 15.11 -1.16
CA HIS A 385 5.46 16.13 -0.19
C HIS A 385 6.96 16.13 0.08
N LEU A 386 7.60 14.96 0.20
CA LEU A 386 9.07 14.91 0.36
C LEU A 386 9.80 15.51 -0.85
N ILE A 387 9.27 15.36 -2.06
CA ILE A 387 9.81 16.01 -3.26
C ILE A 387 9.59 17.52 -3.21
N LEU A 388 8.41 17.98 -2.75
CA LEU A 388 8.10 19.41 -2.57
C LEU A 388 9.01 20.09 -1.55
N GLU A 389 9.27 19.44 -0.40
CA GLU A 389 10.19 19.97 0.61
C GLU A 389 11.54 20.34 -0.02
N ARG A 390 12.03 19.50 -0.93
CA ARG A 390 13.29 19.77 -1.63
C ARG A 390 13.16 20.88 -2.68
N TYR A 391 12.07 20.88 -3.45
CA TYR A 391 11.75 21.94 -4.41
C TYR A 391 11.77 23.33 -3.78
N ALA A 392 11.23 23.47 -2.57
CA ALA A 392 11.20 24.74 -1.84
C ALA A 392 12.60 25.21 -1.41
N HIS A 393 13.55 24.28 -1.22
CA HIS A 393 14.93 24.58 -0.84
C HIS A 393 15.89 24.73 -2.05
N GLU A 394 15.56 24.16 -3.22
CA GLU A 394 16.34 24.31 -4.48
C GLU A 394 15.41 24.40 -5.72
N PRO A 395 14.99 25.60 -6.12
CA PRO A 395 14.09 25.80 -7.28
C PRO A 395 14.70 25.38 -8.63
N THR A 396 16.03 25.24 -8.71
CA THR A 396 16.75 24.89 -9.95
C THR A 396 16.64 23.41 -10.33
N LEU A 397 16.05 22.55 -9.48
CA LEU A 397 15.91 21.11 -9.70
C LEU A 397 15.15 20.71 -10.97
N PHE A 398 14.40 21.66 -11.57
CA PHE A 398 13.56 21.42 -12.76
C PHE A 398 13.78 22.46 -13.87
N ASN A 399 14.59 23.50 -13.61
CA ASN A 399 14.97 24.47 -14.63
C ASN A 399 16.19 23.95 -15.41
N ASN A 400 15.94 23.07 -16.38
CA ASN A 400 16.91 22.66 -17.38
C ASN A 400 17.03 23.65 -18.56
N GLU A 401 16.70 24.93 -18.38
CA GLU A 401 16.88 25.93 -19.45
C GLU A 401 18.35 26.34 -19.66
N ASN A 402 19.29 25.97 -18.77
CA ASN A 402 20.70 26.35 -18.90
C ASN A 402 21.65 25.24 -19.36
N ALA A 403 21.14 24.05 -19.72
CA ALA A 403 21.99 22.95 -20.20
C ALA A 403 22.23 22.94 -21.73
N LEU A 404 21.60 23.84 -22.49
CA LEU A 404 21.72 23.92 -23.96
C LEU A 404 22.42 25.19 -24.47
N ILE A 405 23.01 26.01 -23.59
CA ILE A 405 23.88 27.13 -23.98
C ILE A 405 25.17 27.07 -23.17
N LYS A 406 26.02 26.08 -23.47
CA LYS A 406 27.50 26.10 -23.35
C LYS A 406 28.06 24.69 -23.55
N LYS A 407 28.13 24.26 -24.80
CA LYS A 407 29.37 23.83 -25.46
C LYS A 407 29.15 23.69 -26.95
#